data_AF-A0A496RLV6-F1
#
_entry.id   AF-A0A496RLV6-F1
#
_cell.length_a   1.000
_cell.length_b   1.000
_cell.length_c   1.000
_cell.angle_alpha   90.00
_cell.angle_beta   90.00
_cell.angle_gamma   90.00
#
_symmetry.space_group_name_H-M   'P 1'
#
loop_
_entity.id
_entity.type
_entity.pdbx_description
1 polymer ?
#
loop_
_entity_poly.entity_id
_entity_poly.type
_entity_poly.pdbx_seq_one_letter_code
_entity_poly.pdbx_strand_id
1 'polypeptide(L)'
;MKDLKPIIIIVFFLLGVAIFTIFKYLDSTREKHVLLNKLKQAQTRISDLSKGNELLLQDLFEEKKSLEKLRRENTDLARQIETKEKEVARLRAASLQTKESIEELNYRIALLKEENLALREEKRKIILGLSKAPGKEEEIANYLVSIKELRRVIKDLEKKIRQAKKELRKERLTREVKIEKDQKISGNRGFLTWQGKNTTSTKVNIEVIPASEYKGRQ
;
A
#
# COMPACT_ATOMS: atom_id res chain seq x y z
N MET A 1 -107.23 -110.87 -46.78
CA MET A 1 -106.93 -109.43 -46.59
C MET A 1 -106.86 -108.98 -45.10
N LYS A 2 -106.98 -109.87 -44.10
CA LYS A 2 -106.87 -109.49 -42.67
C LYS A 2 -105.42 -109.57 -42.11
N ASP A 3 -104.54 -110.34 -42.75
CA ASP A 3 -103.17 -110.61 -42.25
C ASP A 3 -102.10 -109.59 -42.69
N LEU A 4 -102.46 -108.62 -43.54
CA LEU A 4 -101.56 -107.55 -44.00
C LEU A 4 -101.51 -106.34 -43.05
N LYS A 5 -102.50 -106.19 -42.16
CA LYS A 5 -102.59 -105.08 -41.19
C LYS A 5 -101.37 -104.99 -40.24
N PRO A 6 -100.87 -106.08 -39.61
CA PRO A 6 -99.70 -105.98 -38.73
C PRO A 6 -98.42 -105.62 -39.49
N ILE A 7 -98.26 -106.09 -40.73
CA ILE A 7 -97.10 -105.78 -41.58
C ILE A 7 -97.08 -104.28 -41.93
N ILE A 8 -98.24 -103.71 -42.29
CA ILE A 8 -98.37 -102.28 -42.59
C ILE A 8 -97.98 -101.41 -41.38
N ILE A 9 -98.41 -101.80 -40.16
CA ILE A 9 -98.06 -101.07 -38.92
C ILE A 9 -96.55 -101.09 -38.66
N ILE A 10 -95.90 -102.24 -38.85
CA ILE A 10 -94.44 -102.38 -38.70
C ILE A 10 -93.70 -101.52 -39.73
N VAL A 11 -94.16 -101.46 -40.97
CA VAL A 11 -93.57 -100.62 -42.02
C VAL A 11 -93.69 -99.14 -41.68
N PHE A 12 -94.84 -98.66 -41.21
CA PHE A 12 -95.00 -97.27 -40.76
C PHE A 12 -94.14 -96.95 -39.53
N PHE A 13 -94.00 -97.88 -38.59
CA PHE A 13 -93.12 -97.71 -37.44
C PHE A 13 -91.66 -97.59 -37.85
N LEU A 14 -91.17 -98.46 -38.74
CA LEU A 14 -89.82 -98.39 -39.30
C LEU A 14 -89.58 -97.08 -40.06
N LEU A 15 -90.58 -96.60 -40.82
CA LEU A 15 -90.52 -95.32 -41.50
C LEU A 15 -90.41 -94.15 -40.51
N GLY A 16 -91.17 -94.19 -39.41
CA GLY A 16 -91.10 -93.20 -38.34
C GLY A 16 -89.74 -93.17 -37.64
N VAL A 17 -89.16 -94.33 -37.35
CA VAL A 17 -87.81 -94.43 -36.78
C VAL A 17 -86.75 -93.90 -37.76
N ALA A 18 -86.86 -94.22 -39.05
CA ALA A 18 -85.94 -93.72 -40.07
C ALA A 18 -86.01 -92.18 -40.23
N ILE A 19 -87.21 -91.61 -40.23
CA ILE A 19 -87.38 -90.15 -40.28
C ILE A 19 -86.82 -89.50 -39.00
N PHE A 20 -87.07 -90.09 -37.83
CA PHE A 20 -86.56 -89.59 -36.55
C PHE A 20 -85.02 -89.63 -36.49
N THR A 21 -84.38 -90.69 -36.97
CA THR A 21 -82.91 -90.79 -37.00
C THR A 21 -82.31 -89.79 -37.98
N ILE A 22 -82.92 -89.56 -39.15
CA ILE A 22 -82.49 -88.52 -40.09
C ILE A 22 -82.63 -87.13 -39.47
N PHE A 23 -83.75 -86.83 -38.81
CA PHE A 23 -83.96 -85.54 -38.15
C PHE A 23 -82.92 -85.31 -37.05
N LYS A 24 -82.68 -86.31 -36.20
CA LYS A 24 -81.67 -86.25 -35.13
C LYS A 24 -80.26 -86.08 -35.69
N TYR A 25 -79.95 -86.73 -36.82
CA TYR A 25 -78.66 -86.57 -37.50
C TYR A 25 -78.49 -85.15 -38.07
N LEU A 26 -79.54 -84.58 -38.67
CA LEU A 26 -79.55 -83.19 -39.14
C LEU A 26 -79.38 -82.19 -38.00
N ASP A 27 -80.02 -82.42 -36.85
CA ASP A 27 -79.87 -81.56 -35.68
C ASP A 27 -78.45 -81.64 -35.10
N SER A 28 -77.91 -82.85 -34.94
CA SER A 28 -76.54 -83.06 -34.45
C SER A 28 -75.49 -82.47 -35.40
N THR A 29 -75.67 -82.54 -36.71
CA THR A 29 -74.77 -81.90 -37.67
C THR A 29 -74.85 -80.38 -37.60
N ARG A 30 -76.05 -79.79 -37.42
CA ARG A 30 -76.21 -78.35 -37.17
C ARG A 30 -75.50 -77.92 -35.90
N GLU A 31 -75.69 -78.62 -34.78
CA GLU A 31 -74.99 -78.35 -33.52
C GLU A 31 -73.48 -78.42 -33.69
N LYS A 32 -72.97 -79.44 -34.39
CA LYS A 32 -71.54 -79.57 -34.70
C LYS A 32 -71.03 -78.39 -35.51
N HIS A 33 -71.77 -77.91 -36.50
CA HIS A 33 -71.40 -76.72 -37.26
C HIS A 33 -71.39 -75.44 -36.41
N VAL A 34 -72.38 -75.27 -35.52
CA VAL A 34 -72.42 -74.15 -34.57
C VAL A 34 -71.22 -74.20 -33.61
N LEU A 35 -70.90 -75.38 -33.08
CA LEU A 35 -69.74 -75.59 -32.21
C LEU A 35 -68.42 -75.31 -32.95
N LEU A 36 -68.27 -75.78 -34.19
CA LEU A 36 -67.10 -75.49 -35.02
C LEU A 36 -66.94 -73.99 -35.30
N ASN A 37 -68.05 -73.29 -35.57
CA ASN A 37 -68.01 -71.84 -35.77
C ASN A 37 -67.65 -71.10 -34.47
N LYS A 38 -68.20 -71.50 -33.33
CA LYS A 38 -67.82 -70.95 -32.01
C LYS A 38 -66.35 -71.21 -31.69
N LEU A 39 -65.84 -72.41 -31.99
CA LEU A 39 -64.43 -72.76 -31.78
C LEU A 39 -63.53 -71.90 -32.67
N LYS A 40 -63.86 -71.73 -33.96
CA LYS A 40 -63.14 -70.82 -34.86
C LYS A 40 -63.14 -69.38 -34.34
N GLN A 41 -64.30 -68.87 -33.89
CA GLN A 41 -64.40 -67.52 -33.30
C GLN A 41 -63.58 -67.38 -32.01
N ALA A 42 -63.57 -68.40 -31.15
CA ALA A 42 -62.74 -68.40 -29.94
C ALA A 42 -61.25 -68.41 -30.31
N GLN A 43 -60.85 -69.19 -31.31
CA GLN A 43 -59.48 -69.26 -31.79
C GLN A 43 -59.02 -67.94 -32.42
N THR A 44 -59.86 -67.25 -33.21
CA THR A 44 -59.52 -65.93 -33.74
C THR A 44 -59.36 -64.92 -32.60
N ARG A 45 -60.28 -64.90 -31.63
CA ARG A 45 -60.17 -64.02 -30.46
C ARG A 45 -58.89 -64.27 -29.65
N ILE A 46 -58.53 -65.55 -29.43
CA ILE A 46 -57.27 -65.91 -28.75
C ILE A 46 -56.07 -65.41 -29.54
N SER A 47 -56.08 -65.56 -30.88
CA SER A 47 -55.00 -65.05 -31.72
C SER A 47 -54.88 -63.53 -31.67
N ASP A 48 -56.00 -62.82 -31.72
CA ASP A 48 -56.03 -61.34 -31.64
C ASP A 48 -55.57 -60.85 -30.26
N LEU A 49 -56.02 -61.50 -29.18
CA LEU A 49 -55.54 -61.23 -27.82
C LEU A 49 -54.04 -61.51 -27.66
N SER A 50 -53.53 -62.59 -28.25
CA SER A 50 -52.11 -62.91 -28.22
C SER A 50 -51.28 -61.82 -28.90
N LYS A 51 -51.71 -61.38 -30.09
CA LYS A 51 -51.06 -60.26 -30.81
C LYS A 51 -51.13 -58.96 -30.03
N GLY A 52 -52.28 -58.66 -29.42
CA GLY A 52 -52.44 -57.49 -28.56
C GLY A 52 -51.49 -57.51 -27.36
N ASN A 53 -51.35 -58.67 -26.71
CA ASN A 53 -50.41 -58.85 -25.60
C ASN A 53 -48.95 -58.68 -26.04
N GLU A 54 -48.57 -59.20 -27.21
CA GLU A 54 -47.21 -59.02 -27.76
C GLU A 54 -46.89 -57.55 -28.03
N LEU A 55 -47.84 -56.81 -28.62
CA LEU A 55 -47.68 -55.36 -28.86
C LEU A 55 -47.56 -54.59 -27.54
N LEU A 56 -48.43 -54.88 -26.57
CA LEU A 56 -48.37 -54.22 -25.25
C LEU A 56 -47.06 -54.50 -24.52
N LEU A 57 -46.52 -55.72 -24.64
CA LEU A 57 -45.21 -56.06 -24.07
C LEU A 57 -44.08 -55.29 -24.75
N GLN A 58 -44.15 -55.10 -26.07
CA GLN A 58 -43.19 -54.28 -26.80
C GLN A 58 -43.26 -52.81 -26.35
N ASP A 59 -44.45 -52.22 -26.30
CA ASP A 59 -44.65 -50.84 -25.88
C ASP A 59 -44.14 -50.61 -24.45
N LEU A 60 -44.42 -51.54 -23.54
CA LEU A 60 -43.93 -51.48 -22.16
C LEU A 60 -42.40 -51.54 -22.11
N PHE A 61 -41.77 -52.36 -22.95
CA PHE A 61 -40.32 -52.43 -23.03
C PHE A 61 -39.71 -51.12 -23.56
N GLU A 62 -40.31 -50.53 -24.59
CA GLU A 62 -39.88 -49.24 -25.14
C GLU A 62 -40.05 -48.10 -24.14
N GLU A 63 -41.17 -48.06 -23.42
CA GLU A 63 -41.44 -47.09 -22.36
C GLU A 63 -40.45 -47.25 -21.19
N LYS A 64 -40.16 -48.48 -20.78
CA LYS A 64 -39.15 -48.72 -19.74
C LYS A 64 -37.77 -48.22 -20.17
N LYS A 65 -37.39 -48.45 -21.43
CA LYS A 65 -36.12 -47.98 -21.99
C LYS A 65 -36.06 -46.46 -22.06
N SER A 66 -37.14 -45.80 -22.45
CA SER A 66 -37.21 -44.33 -22.49
C SER A 66 -37.14 -43.73 -21.08
N LEU A 67 -37.81 -44.35 -20.10
CA LEU A 67 -37.77 -43.95 -18.71
C LEU A 67 -36.37 -44.10 -18.10
N GLU A 68 -35.67 -45.20 -18.40
CA GLU A 68 -34.27 -45.36 -17.97
C GLU A 68 -33.34 -44.30 -18.59
N LYS A 69 -33.56 -43.96 -19.87
CA LYS A 69 -32.81 -42.88 -20.54
C LYS A 69 -33.05 -41.53 -19.86
N LEU A 70 -34.32 -41.18 -19.61
CA LEU A 70 -34.70 -39.95 -18.92
C LEU A 70 -34.13 -39.90 -17.50
N ARG A 71 -34.10 -41.03 -16.78
CA ARG A 71 -33.46 -41.09 -15.45
C ARG A 71 -31.98 -40.79 -15.53
N ARG A 72 -31.25 -41.35 -16.50
CA ARG A 72 -29.81 -41.08 -16.69
C ARG A 72 -29.57 -39.61 -17.02
N GLU A 73 -30.33 -39.07 -17.97
CA GLU A 73 -30.23 -37.65 -18.35
C GLU A 73 -30.51 -36.73 -17.16
N ASN A 74 -31.52 -37.04 -16.34
CA ASN A 74 -31.83 -36.28 -15.14
C ASN A 74 -30.69 -36.35 -14.10
N THR A 75 -30.11 -37.54 -13.88
CA THR A 75 -28.94 -37.65 -12.99
C THR A 75 -27.71 -36.90 -13.49
N ASP A 76 -27.48 -36.89 -14.81
CA ASP A 76 -26.36 -36.15 -15.41
C ASP A 76 -26.57 -34.65 -15.35
N LEU A 77 -27.81 -34.18 -15.61
CA LEU A 77 -28.18 -32.77 -15.44
C LEU A 77 -28.04 -32.32 -13.99
N ALA A 78 -28.48 -33.14 -13.02
CA ALA A 78 -28.32 -32.84 -11.60
C ALA A 78 -26.83 -32.67 -11.21
N ARG A 79 -25.95 -33.53 -11.72
CA ARG A 79 -24.49 -33.41 -11.52
C ARG A 79 -23.91 -32.16 -12.18
N GLN A 80 -24.38 -31.80 -13.37
CA GLN A 80 -23.95 -30.58 -14.04
C GLN A 80 -24.37 -29.34 -13.25
N ILE A 81 -25.60 -29.30 -12.73
CA ILE A 81 -26.09 -28.23 -11.86
C ILE A 81 -25.19 -28.12 -10.63
N GLU A 82 -24.93 -29.21 -9.91
CA GLU A 82 -24.07 -29.20 -8.72
C GLU A 82 -22.66 -28.68 -9.03
N THR A 83 -22.10 -29.09 -10.17
CA THR A 83 -20.78 -28.63 -10.62
C THR A 83 -20.78 -27.13 -10.92
N LYS A 84 -21.82 -26.63 -11.58
CA LYS A 84 -21.98 -25.21 -11.89
C LYS A 84 -22.24 -24.37 -10.65
N GLU A 85 -22.99 -24.86 -9.68
CA GLU A 85 -23.16 -24.19 -8.39
C GLU A 85 -21.83 -24.04 -7.64
N LYS A 86 -21.00 -25.11 -7.63
CA LYS A 86 -19.64 -25.05 -7.06
C LYS A 86 -18.75 -24.05 -7.79
N GLU A 87 -18.82 -24.00 -9.12
CA GLU A 87 -18.08 -23.03 -9.93
C GLU A 87 -18.51 -21.59 -9.61
N VAL A 88 -19.81 -21.32 -9.53
CA VAL A 88 -20.35 -20.01 -9.15
C VAL A 88 -19.92 -19.62 -7.75
N ALA A 89 -19.93 -20.55 -6.78
CA ALA A 89 -19.47 -20.28 -5.42
C ALA A 89 -17.98 -19.89 -5.38
N ARG A 90 -17.13 -20.58 -6.15
CA ARG A 90 -15.70 -20.24 -6.30
C ARG A 90 -15.50 -18.87 -6.92
N LEU A 91 -16.22 -18.56 -8.00
CA LEU A 91 -16.14 -17.24 -8.65
C LEU A 91 -16.60 -16.11 -7.72
N ARG A 92 -17.64 -16.34 -6.91
CA ARG A 92 -18.08 -15.37 -5.89
C ARG A 92 -17.00 -15.14 -4.82
N ALA A 93 -16.37 -16.20 -4.32
CA ALA A 93 -15.29 -16.08 -3.35
C ALA A 93 -14.08 -15.32 -3.93
N ALA A 94 -13.66 -15.65 -5.15
CA ALA A 94 -12.59 -14.95 -5.85
C ALA A 94 -12.91 -13.47 -6.10
N SER A 95 -14.18 -13.17 -6.46
CA SER A 95 -14.64 -11.79 -6.62
C SER A 95 -14.59 -11.00 -5.31
N LEU A 96 -14.97 -11.61 -4.18
CA LEU A 96 -14.89 -10.99 -2.86
C LEU A 96 -13.44 -10.68 -2.49
N GLN A 97 -12.54 -11.66 -2.62
CA GLN A 97 -11.11 -11.48 -2.37
C GLN A 97 -10.49 -10.38 -3.25
N THR A 98 -10.91 -10.29 -4.50
CA THR A 98 -10.45 -9.23 -5.43
C THR A 98 -10.93 -7.86 -4.97
N LYS A 99 -12.18 -7.74 -4.47
CA LYS A 99 -12.70 -6.49 -3.91
C LYS A 99 -11.91 -6.05 -2.68
N GLU A 100 -11.66 -6.97 -1.75
CA GLU A 100 -10.83 -6.71 -0.56
C GLU A 100 -9.42 -6.24 -0.95
N SER A 101 -8.81 -6.89 -1.94
CA SER A 101 -7.50 -6.50 -2.47
C SER A 101 -7.51 -5.10 -3.10
N ILE A 102 -8.59 -4.74 -3.81
CA ILE A 102 -8.77 -3.40 -4.39
C ILE A 102 -8.91 -2.35 -3.27
N GLU A 103 -9.68 -2.64 -2.23
CA GLU A 103 -9.84 -1.74 -1.08
C GLU A 103 -8.50 -1.52 -0.36
N GLU A 104 -7.73 -2.58 -0.13
CA GLU A 104 -6.39 -2.50 0.45
C GLU A 104 -5.43 -1.65 -0.41
N LEU A 105 -5.43 -1.87 -1.72
CA LEU A 105 -4.61 -1.07 -2.66
C LEU A 105 -5.05 0.39 -2.67
N ASN A 106 -6.35 0.68 -2.63
CA ASN A 106 -6.85 2.05 -2.54
C ASN A 106 -6.41 2.74 -1.25
N TYR A 107 -6.45 2.02 -0.13
CA TYR A 107 -5.91 2.53 1.14
C TYR A 107 -4.42 2.84 1.05
N ARG A 108 -3.61 1.93 0.49
CA ARG A 108 -2.17 2.15 0.28
C ARG A 108 -1.91 3.33 -0.65
N ILE A 109 -2.68 3.49 -1.72
CA ILE A 109 -2.57 4.63 -2.63
C ILE A 109 -2.88 5.94 -1.90
N ALA A 110 -3.91 5.96 -1.05
CA ALA A 110 -4.24 7.14 -0.25
C ALA A 110 -3.10 7.50 0.71
N LEU A 111 -2.55 6.51 1.43
CA LEU A 111 -1.40 6.72 2.32
C LEU A 111 -0.18 7.26 1.57
N LEU A 112 0.18 6.66 0.43
CA LEU A 112 1.30 7.11 -0.40
C LEU A 112 1.09 8.52 -0.95
N LYS A 113 -0.15 8.91 -1.27
CA LYS A 113 -0.47 10.29 -1.69
C LYS A 113 -0.20 11.28 -0.56
N GLU A 114 -0.64 10.97 0.66
CA GLU A 114 -0.38 11.81 1.84
C GLU A 114 1.12 11.91 2.14
N GLU A 115 1.86 10.78 2.12
CA GLU A 115 3.31 10.79 2.29
C GLU A 115 4.02 11.62 1.21
N ASN A 116 3.60 11.51 -0.06
CA ASN A 116 4.16 12.31 -1.14
C ASN A 116 3.90 13.81 -0.94
N LEU A 117 2.70 14.17 -0.46
CA LEU A 117 2.36 15.56 -0.11
C LEU A 117 3.26 16.07 1.02
N ALA A 118 3.40 15.31 2.10
CA ALA A 118 4.27 15.65 3.22
C ALA A 118 5.73 15.86 2.79
N LEU A 119 6.28 14.93 1.99
CA LEU A 119 7.64 15.05 1.44
C LEU A 119 7.80 16.26 0.51
N ARG A 120 6.78 16.60 -0.29
CA ARG A 120 6.79 17.81 -1.13
C ARG A 120 6.78 19.08 -0.30
N GLU A 121 6.07 19.09 0.83
CA GLU A 121 6.07 20.21 1.76
C GLU A 121 7.40 20.34 2.49
N GLU A 122 7.98 19.24 2.96
CA GLU A 122 9.30 19.22 3.58
C GLU A 122 10.38 19.70 2.60
N LYS A 123 10.36 19.21 1.37
CA LYS A 123 11.24 19.70 0.29
C LYS A 123 11.09 21.20 0.09
N ARG A 124 9.85 21.72 0.08
CA ARG A 124 9.60 23.18 -0.02
C ARG A 124 10.17 23.94 1.19
N LYS A 125 10.00 23.43 2.41
CA LYS A 125 10.56 24.02 3.64
C LYS A 125 12.10 24.06 3.58
N ILE A 126 12.74 22.98 3.13
CA ILE A 126 14.20 22.90 2.98
C ILE A 126 14.70 23.90 1.93
N ILE A 127 14.04 23.98 0.76
CA ILE A 127 14.38 24.96 -0.29
C ILE A 127 14.26 26.39 0.24
N LEU A 128 13.18 26.69 0.97
CA LEU A 128 13.01 28.00 1.61
C LEU A 128 14.10 28.27 2.67
N GLY A 129 14.48 27.27 3.46
CA GLY A 129 15.60 27.39 4.40
C GLY A 129 16.94 27.67 3.72
N LEU A 130 17.24 26.95 2.63
CA LEU A 130 18.44 27.13 1.82
C LEU A 130 18.48 28.52 1.18
N SER A 131 17.37 29.03 0.66
CA SER A 131 17.32 30.40 0.10
C SER A 131 17.57 31.51 1.13
N LYS A 132 17.35 31.24 2.43
CA LYS A 132 17.67 32.17 3.52
C LYS A 132 19.10 32.04 4.05
N ALA A 133 19.80 30.94 3.74
CA ALA A 133 21.19 30.74 4.13
C ALA A 133 22.16 31.79 3.55
N PRO A 134 22.11 32.21 2.27
CA PRO A 134 23.04 33.20 1.74
C PRO A 134 22.92 34.57 2.44
N GLY A 135 21.71 34.98 2.84
CA GLY A 135 21.52 36.21 3.62
C GLY A 135 22.24 36.14 4.98
N LYS A 136 22.27 34.97 5.63
CA LYS A 136 23.05 34.78 6.87
C LYS A 136 24.55 34.77 6.61
N GLU A 137 25.01 34.20 5.50
CA GLU A 137 26.42 34.24 5.12
C GLU A 137 26.88 35.69 4.85
N GLU A 138 26.06 36.49 4.15
CA GLU A 138 26.31 37.92 3.93
C GLU A 138 26.28 38.72 5.23
N GLU A 139 25.32 38.47 6.12
CA GLU A 139 25.28 39.08 7.45
C GLU A 139 26.56 38.77 8.24
N ILE A 140 26.98 37.49 8.29
CA ILE A 140 28.22 37.08 8.97
C ILE A 140 29.45 37.73 8.31
N ALA A 141 29.52 37.78 6.98
CA ALA A 141 30.61 38.43 6.27
C ALA A 141 30.69 39.93 6.63
N ASN A 142 29.55 40.62 6.67
CA ASN A 142 29.47 42.02 7.08
C ASN A 142 29.88 42.24 8.54
N TYR A 143 29.46 41.35 9.45
CA TYR A 143 29.92 41.37 10.84
C TYR A 143 31.43 41.17 10.95
N LEU A 144 32.01 40.24 10.19
CA LEU A 144 33.46 39.99 10.17
C LEU A 144 34.24 41.19 9.62
N VAL A 145 33.72 41.89 8.60
CA VAL A 145 34.31 43.14 8.10
C VAL A 145 34.26 44.22 9.18
N SER A 146 33.12 44.41 9.83
CA SER A 146 32.97 45.37 10.94
C SER A 146 33.93 45.09 12.09
N ILE A 147 34.13 43.83 12.48
CA ILE A 147 35.11 43.43 13.50
C ILE A 147 36.54 43.79 13.07
N LYS A 148 36.89 43.56 11.80
CA LYS A 148 38.20 43.90 11.25
C LYS A 148 38.45 45.41 11.27
N GLU A 149 37.44 46.21 10.96
CA GLU A 149 37.49 47.66 11.04
C GLU A 149 37.60 48.17 12.48
N LEU A 150 36.79 47.65 13.40
CA LEU A 150 36.90 47.93 14.84
C LEU A 150 38.30 47.64 15.35
N ARG A 151 38.90 46.51 14.95
CA ARG A 151 40.27 46.15 15.33
C ARG A 151 41.31 47.12 14.79
N ARG A 152 41.10 47.70 13.60
CA ARG A 152 41.96 48.76 13.05
C ARG A 152 41.83 50.05 13.85
N VAL A 153 40.60 50.47 14.14
CA VAL A 153 40.32 51.67 14.94
C VAL A 153 40.96 51.56 16.33
N ILE A 154 40.84 50.41 17.00
CA ILE A 154 41.51 50.15 18.28
C ILE A 154 43.03 50.30 18.17
N LYS A 155 43.65 49.68 17.14
CA LYS A 155 45.12 49.80 16.94
C LYS A 155 45.56 51.24 16.68
N ASP A 156 44.79 52.01 15.91
CA ASP A 156 45.13 53.40 15.62
C ASP A 156 44.90 54.30 16.84
N LEU A 157 43.88 54.04 17.65
CA LEU A 157 43.69 54.67 18.95
C LEU A 157 44.86 54.34 19.90
N GLU A 158 45.29 53.08 19.98
CA GLU A 158 46.46 52.70 20.79
C GLU A 158 47.73 53.43 20.33
N LYS A 159 47.95 53.55 19.01
CA LYS A 159 49.08 54.33 18.46
C LYS A 159 48.98 55.80 18.83
N LYS A 160 47.80 56.41 18.69
CA LYS A 160 47.55 57.81 19.08
C LYS A 160 47.78 58.02 20.59
N ILE A 161 47.31 57.09 21.44
CA ILE A 161 47.56 57.11 22.88
C ILE A 161 49.08 57.00 23.17
N ARG A 162 49.80 56.12 22.47
CA ARG A 162 51.26 56.00 22.63
C ARG A 162 51.99 57.25 22.18
N GLN A 163 51.56 57.89 21.10
CA GLN A 163 52.10 59.17 20.60
C GLN A 163 51.83 60.30 21.60
N ALA A 164 50.59 60.46 22.06
CA ALA A 164 50.22 61.45 23.07
C ALA A 164 51.00 61.24 24.38
N LYS A 165 51.20 60.00 24.84
CA LYS A 165 52.07 59.70 26.00
C LYS A 165 53.52 60.10 25.76
N LYS A 166 54.05 59.92 24.55
CA LYS A 166 55.41 60.35 24.19
C LYS A 166 55.53 61.87 24.13
N GLU A 167 54.53 62.55 23.58
CA GLU A 167 54.48 64.02 23.53
C GLU A 167 54.39 64.62 24.93
N LEU A 168 53.49 64.13 25.77
CA LEU A 168 53.41 64.50 27.19
C LEU A 168 54.73 64.27 27.93
N ARG A 169 55.44 63.16 27.63
CA ARG A 169 56.76 62.89 28.20
C ARG A 169 57.81 63.90 27.72
N LYS A 170 57.79 64.28 26.43
CA LYS A 170 58.67 65.31 25.89
C LYS A 170 58.38 66.69 26.47
N GLU A 171 57.12 67.06 26.65
CA GLU A 171 56.72 68.32 27.29
C GLU A 171 57.13 68.39 28.76
N ARG A 172 57.04 67.28 29.50
CA ARG A 172 57.59 67.20 30.86
C ARG A 172 59.10 67.42 30.88
N LEU A 173 59.83 66.72 30.00
CA LEU A 173 61.28 66.87 29.88
C LEU A 173 61.70 68.29 29.48
N THR A 174 60.97 68.97 28.59
CA THR A 174 61.29 70.36 28.21
C THR A 174 60.97 71.37 29.32
N ARG A 175 59.96 71.10 30.15
CA ARG A 175 59.70 71.89 31.37
C ARG A 175 60.78 71.69 32.41
N GLU A 176 61.23 70.46 32.65
CA GLU A 176 62.32 70.15 33.59
C GLU A 176 63.64 70.82 33.16
N VAL A 177 63.99 70.78 31.87
CA VAL A 177 65.20 71.44 31.33
C VAL A 177 65.14 72.97 31.41
N LYS A 178 63.94 73.59 31.32
CA LYS A 178 63.78 75.03 31.53
C LYS A 178 64.01 75.42 33.00
N ILE A 179 63.50 74.63 33.94
CA ILE A 179 63.68 74.88 35.38
C ILE A 179 65.17 74.80 35.77
N GLU A 180 65.92 73.86 35.18
CA GLU A 180 67.36 73.70 35.44
C GLU A 180 68.22 74.86 34.91
N LYS A 181 67.77 75.56 33.85
CA LYS A 181 68.48 76.72 33.30
C LYS A 181 68.27 78.01 34.09
N ASP A 182 67.12 78.16 34.75
CA ASP A 182 66.80 79.38 35.53
C ASP A 182 67.41 79.38 36.95
N GLN A 183 68.00 78.27 37.42
CA GLN A 183 68.63 78.17 38.75
C GLN A 183 70.16 78.33 38.79
N LYS A 184 70.81 78.71 37.69
CA LYS A 184 72.26 79.05 37.72
C LYS A 184 72.49 80.49 38.16
N ILE A 185 72.60 80.69 39.48
CA ILE A 185 73.12 81.94 40.07
C ILE A 185 74.63 82.01 39.84
N SER A 186 75.07 83.06 39.14
CA SER A 186 76.47 83.37 38.87
C SER A 186 77.24 83.68 40.16
N GLY A 187 78.14 82.77 40.58
CA GLY A 187 79.06 82.99 41.70
C GLY A 187 80.04 84.15 41.48
N ASN A 188 80.49 84.75 42.58
CA ASN A 188 81.36 85.92 42.60
C ASN A 188 82.80 85.53 42.21
N ARG A 189 83.44 86.30 41.30
CA ARG A 189 84.80 86.01 40.80
C ARG A 189 85.83 86.90 41.47
N GLY A 190 86.87 86.30 42.07
CA GLY A 190 87.96 87.01 42.75
C GLY A 190 89.35 86.49 42.38
N PHE A 191 90.39 87.17 42.89
CA PHE A 191 91.78 86.74 42.81
C PHE A 191 92.22 86.18 44.17
N LEU A 192 92.97 85.07 44.16
CA LEU A 192 93.56 84.50 45.37
C LEU A 192 94.80 85.31 45.78
N THR A 193 94.71 86.00 46.91
CA THR A 193 95.82 86.74 47.52
C THR A 193 96.28 86.05 48.79
N TRP A 194 97.55 85.64 48.85
CA TRP A 194 98.19 85.14 50.07
C TRP A 194 99.32 86.09 50.45
N GLN A 195 99.30 86.61 51.70
CA GLN A 195 100.32 87.51 52.25
C GLN A 195 100.64 88.75 51.38
N GLY A 196 99.62 89.38 50.81
CA GLY A 196 99.75 90.64 50.08
C GLY A 196 100.37 90.55 48.67
N LYS A 197 100.62 89.34 48.13
CA LYS A 197 101.01 89.12 46.73
C LYS A 197 100.04 88.17 46.03
N ASN A 198 99.63 88.50 44.80
CA ASN A 198 98.75 87.65 43.98
C ASN A 198 99.44 86.31 43.72
N THR A 199 98.82 85.22 44.16
CA THR A 199 99.42 83.88 44.12
C THR A 199 99.12 83.16 42.80
N THR A 200 98.24 83.72 41.95
CA THR A 200 97.89 83.17 40.64
C THR A 200 97.39 84.29 39.72
N SER A 201 97.77 84.29 38.43
CA SER A 201 97.38 85.32 37.45
C SER A 201 95.98 85.09 36.84
N THR A 202 95.30 84.01 37.19
CA THR A 202 94.03 83.57 36.60
C THR A 202 92.88 83.69 37.61
N LYS A 203 91.74 84.22 37.16
CA LYS A 203 90.51 84.34 37.98
C LYS A 203 90.00 82.94 38.33
N VAL A 204 89.91 82.65 39.62
CA VAL A 204 89.37 81.38 40.11
C VAL A 204 87.89 81.57 40.45
N ASN A 205 87.05 80.61 40.05
CA ASN A 205 85.63 80.60 40.37
C ASN A 205 85.44 79.81 41.66
N ILE A 206 84.88 80.44 42.69
CA ILE A 206 84.58 79.78 43.97
C ILE A 206 83.11 79.39 43.94
N GLU A 207 82.84 78.09 43.87
CA GLU A 207 81.50 77.54 44.00
C GLU A 207 81.21 77.27 45.48
N VAL A 208 80.16 77.91 46.00
CA VAL A 208 79.70 77.72 47.38
C VAL A 208 78.45 76.86 47.34
N ILE A 209 78.54 75.62 47.83
CA ILE A 209 77.39 74.73 47.99
C ILE A 209 76.80 74.98 49.38
N PRO A 210 75.49 75.23 49.53
CA PRO A 210 74.85 75.37 50.83
C PRO A 210 75.02 74.10 51.66
N ALA A 211 75.26 74.22 52.98
CA ALA A 211 75.51 73.08 53.86
C ALA A 211 74.39 72.02 53.86
N SER A 212 73.16 72.39 53.48
CA SER A 212 72.03 71.48 53.33
C SER A 212 72.16 70.49 52.16
N GLU A 213 73.09 70.69 51.23
CA GLU A 213 73.32 69.85 50.04
C GLU A 213 74.64 69.04 50.10
N TYR A 214 75.40 69.15 51.20
CA TYR A 214 76.65 68.40 51.36
C TYR A 214 76.39 66.94 51.73
N LYS A 215 76.27 66.06 50.72
CA LYS A 215 76.39 64.61 50.90
C LYS A 215 77.87 64.26 50.97
N GLY A 216 78.39 64.11 52.19
CA GLY A 216 79.74 63.59 52.41
C GLY A 216 79.92 62.23 51.70
N ARG A 217 81.04 62.08 50.99
CA ARG A 217 81.47 60.78 50.47
C ARG A 217 81.86 59.89 51.66
N GLN A 218 81.03 58.90 51.95
CA GLN A 218 81.48 57.61 52.46
C GLN A 218 81.61 56.64 51.28
#